data_AF-A0A2N3LM03-F1
#
_entry.id   AF-A0A2N3LM03-F1
#
_cell.length_a   1.000
_cell.length_b   1.000
_cell.length_c   1.000
_cell.angle_alpha   90.00
_cell.angle_beta   90.00
_cell.angle_gamma   90.00
#
_symmetry.space_group_name_H-M   'P 1'
#
loop_
_entity.id
_entity.type
_entity.pdbx_description
1 polymer ?
#
loop_
_entity_poly.entity_id
_entity_poly.type
_entity_poly.pdbx_seq_one_letter_code
_entity_poly.pdbx_strand_id
1 'polypeptide(L)' 'MLIFFLFVIPSLGVLLFLTFTSFLKNLKDGKSTYNQTILGAILTFIFLFALMYGFVAVH' A
#
# COMPACT_ATOMS: atom_id res chain seq x y z
N MET A 1 14.18 -8.70 10.93
CA MET A 1 14.44 -7.73 9.85
C MET A 1 14.32 -8.33 8.46
N LEU A 2 15.15 -9.30 8.06
CA LEU A 2 15.16 -9.83 6.68
C LEU A 2 13.78 -10.34 6.21
N ILE A 3 13.07 -11.12 7.03
CA ILE A 3 11.70 -11.60 6.75
C ILE A 3 10.72 -10.44 6.59
N PHE A 4 10.87 -9.36 7.36
CA PHE A 4 10.00 -8.19 7.27
C PHE A 4 10.17 -7.48 5.92
N PHE A 5 11.40 -7.30 5.46
CA PHE A 5 11.68 -6.73 4.14
C PHE A 5 11.34 -7.65 2.97
N LEU A 6 11.44 -8.98 3.15
CA LEU A 6 11.13 -9.95 2.10
C LEU A 6 9.64 -10.25 1.95
N PHE A 7 8.85 -10.11 3.02
CA PHE A 7 7.45 -10.51 3.00
C PHE A 7 6.49 -9.36 3.30
N VAL A 8 6.74 -8.56 4.36
CA VAL A 8 5.79 -7.53 4.80
C VAL A 8 5.77 -6.35 3.82
N ILE A 9 6.95 -5.78 3.51
CA ILE A 9 7.05 -4.65 2.57
C ILE A 9 6.53 -5.01 1.18
N PRO A 10 6.90 -6.16 0.57
CA PRO A 10 6.39 -6.54 -0.75
C PRO A 10 4.88 -6.79 -0.74
N SER A 11 4.34 -7.41 0.31
CA SER A 11 2.89 -7.64 0.43
C SER A 11 2.10 -6.33 0.47
N LEU A 12 2.58 -5.34 1.25
CA LEU A 12 1.96 -4.01 1.28
C LEU A 12 2.07 -3.29 -0.07
N GLY A 13 3.19 -3.47 -0.79
CA GLY A 13 3.36 -2.97 -2.15
C GLY A 13 2.35 -3.59 -3.14
N VAL A 14 2.10 -4.89 -3.06
CA VAL A 14 1.07 -5.57 -3.86
C VAL A 14 -0.32 -5.01 -3.55
N LEU A 15 -0.65 -4.83 -2.27
CA LEU A 15 -1.94 -4.25 -1.88
C LEU A 15 -2.12 -2.82 -2.40
N LEU A 16 -1.08 -1.98 -2.31
CA LEU A 16 -1.09 -0.63 -2.89
C LEU A 16 -1.33 -0.66 -4.41
N PHE A 17 -0.65 -1.56 -5.13
CA PHE A 17 -0.85 -1.73 -6.57
C PHE A 17 -2.28 -2.16 -6.91
N LEU A 18 -2.86 -3.09 -6.14
CA LEU A 18 -4.25 -3.51 -6.32
C LEU A 18 -5.24 -2.36 -6.06
N THR A 19 -5.02 -1.55 -5.02
CA THR A 19 -5.86 -0.39 -4.75
C THR A 19 -5.75 0.63 -5.89
N PHE A 20 -4.55 0.89 -6.38
CA PHE A 20 -4.33 1.84 -7.48
C PHE A 20 -4.93 1.37 -8.80
N THR A 21 -4.75 0.10 -9.18
CA THR A 21 -5.36 -0.44 -10.39
C THR A 21 -6.89 -0.48 -10.31
N SER A 22 -7.44 -0.80 -9.13
CA SER A 22 -8.89 -0.70 -8.87
C SER A 22 -9.40 0.74 -8.97
N PHE A 23 -8.65 1.71 -8.45
CA PHE A 23 -8.94 3.14 -8.60
C PHE A 23 -9.02 3.52 -10.08
N LEU A 24 -8.00 3.17 -10.88
CA LEU A 24 -7.98 3.46 -12.31
C LEU A 24 -9.15 2.81 -13.06
N LYS A 25 -9.50 1.56 -12.71
CA LYS A 25 -10.65 0.87 -13.30
C LYS A 25 -11.96 1.58 -12.96
N ASN A 26 -12.17 1.97 -11.70
CA ASN A 26 -13.37 2.69 -11.30
C ASN A 26 -13.43 4.09 -11.93
N LEU A 27 -12.30 4.79 -12.02
CA LEU A 27 -12.20 6.08 -12.67
C LEU A 27 -12.58 5.98 -14.16
N LYS A 28 -12.04 4.98 -14.86
CA LYS A 28 -12.36 4.70 -16.27
C LYS A 28 -13.84 4.36 -16.47
N ASP A 29 -14.43 3.60 -15.56
CA ASP A 29 -15.82 3.17 -15.62
C ASP A 29 -16.81 4.24 -15.11
N GLY A 30 -16.34 5.43 -14.70
CA GLY A 30 -17.18 6.49 -14.12
C GLY A 30 -17.80 6.13 -12.77
N LYS A 31 -17.24 5.13 -12.06
CA LYS A 31 -17.69 4.68 -10.74
C LYS A 31 -17.03 5.50 -9.65
N SER A 32 -17.65 5.52 -8.47
CA SER A 32 -17.06 6.14 -7.29
C SER A 32 -15.68 5.55 -6.98
N THR A 33 -14.72 6.43 -6.69
CA THR A 33 -13.35 6.10 -6.31
C THR A 33 -13.08 6.33 -4.81
N TYR A 34 -14.08 6.80 -4.06
CA TYR A 34 -13.95 7.19 -2.65
C TYR A 34 -13.31 6.09 -1.78
N ASN A 35 -13.77 4.85 -1.94
CA ASN A 35 -13.25 3.73 -1.17
C ASN A 35 -11.78 3.45 -1.48
N GLN A 36 -11.38 3.49 -2.75
CA GLN A 36 -9.98 3.30 -3.14
C GLN A 36 -9.09 4.45 -2.69
N THR A 37 -9.62 5.68 -2.68
CA THR A 37 -8.89 6.84 -2.16
C THR A 37 -8.63 6.69 -0.66
N ILE A 38 -9.64 6.32 0.13
CA ILE A 38 -9.47 6.11 1.58
C ILE A 38 -8.56 4.92 1.87
N LEU A 39 -8.82 3.76 1.22
CA LEU A 39 -8.00 2.57 1.39
C LEU A 39 -6.55 2.84 0.96
N GLY A 40 -6.36 3.56 -0.14
CA GLY A 40 -5.04 3.94 -0.65
C GLY A 40 -4.29 4.84 0.33
N ALA A 41 -4.96 5.81 0.95
CA ALA A 41 -4.37 6.66 1.98
C ALA A 41 -3.94 5.84 3.21
N ILE A 42 -4.82 4.96 3.71
CA ILE A 42 -4.53 4.10 4.87
C ILE A 42 -3.37 3.14 4.55
N LEU A 43 -3.39 2.48 3.39
CA LEU A 43 -2.33 1.57 2.95
C LEU A 43 -0.99 2.29 2.78
N THR A 44 -1.00 3.51 2.23
CA THR A 44 0.22 4.31 2.07
C THR A 44 0.80 4.68 3.43
N PHE A 45 -0.04 5.09 4.38
CA PHE A 45 0.40 5.38 5.74
C PHE A 45 1.04 4.15 6.41
N ILE A 46 0.38 2.99 6.34
CA ILE A 46 0.90 1.73 6.88
C ILE A 46 2.22 1.33 6.19
N PHE A 47 2.31 1.47 4.87
CA PHE A 47 3.51 1.15 4.10
C PHE A 47 4.71 2.01 4.51
N LEU A 48 4.51 3.32 4.67
CA LEU A 48 5.58 4.23 5.10
C LEU A 48 6.04 3.91 6.53
N PHE A 49 5.11 3.67 7.46
CA PHE A 49 5.45 3.24 8.82
C PHE A 49 6.21 1.92 8.83
N ALA A 50 5.75 0.93 8.04
CA ALA A 50 6.43 -0.33 7.90
C ALA A 50 7.85 -0.14 7.35
N LEU A 51 8.04 0.70 6.33
CA LEU A 51 9.38 1.01 5.80
C LEU A 51 10.28 1.65 6.84
N MET A 52 9.79 2.67 7.56
CA MET A 52 10.56 3.35 8.61
C MET A 52 10.96 2.39 9.72
N TYR A 53 10.02 1.60 10.22
CA TYR A 53 10.30 0.56 11.22
C TYR A 53 11.30 -0.47 10.70
N GLY A 54 11.12 -0.88 9.43
CA GLY A 54 12.06 -1.66 8.66
C GLY A 54 13.47 -1.11 8.81
N PHE A 55 13.72 0.12 8.40
CA PHE A 55 15.07 0.68 8.42
C PHE A 55 15.63 0.86 9.83
N VAL A 56 14.82 1.34 10.78
CA VAL A 56 15.25 1.56 12.17
C VAL A 56 15.69 0.26 12.83
N ALA A 57 14.95 -0.84 12.64
CA ALA A 57 15.29 -2.10 13.30
C ALA A 57 16.41 -2.89 12.60
N VAL A 58 16.95 -2.42 11.45
CA VAL A 58 18.20 -2.94 10.86
C VAL A 58 19.43 -2.32 11.54
N HIS A 59 19.28 -1.12 12.11
CA HIS A 59 20.31 -0.44 12.91
C HIS A 59 20.20 -0.83 14.39
#